data_AF-A0A923ZTB6-F1
#
_entry.id   AF-A0A923ZTB6-F1
#
_cell.length_a   1.000
_cell.length_b   1.000
_cell.length_c   1.000
_cell.angle_alpha   90.00
_cell.angle_beta   90.00
_cell.angle_gamma   90.00
#
_symmetry.space_group_name_H-M   'P 1'
#
loop_
_entity.id
_entity.type
_entity.pdbx_description
1 polymer ?
#
loop_
_entity_poly.entity_id
_entity_poly.type
_entity_poly.pdbx_seq_one_letter_code
_entity_poly.pdbx_strand_id
1 'polypeptide(L)'
;QKYGAGALVETVTDLTLAQGVLTSAGADPTALGKAFGLKIGQKSKPFKGEAGVFVMETTKSTPAPAMADLTMFKNSSKMIAAQRASYYINEAIKENAKVVDNRAKFY
;
A
#
# COMPACT_ATOMS: atom_id res chain seq x y z
N GLN A 1 -33.42 -3.53 -10.31
CA GLN A 1 -31.97 -3.60 -9.97
C GLN A 1 -31.83 -3.91 -8.49
N LYS A 2 -31.06 -4.95 -8.10
CA LYS A 2 -30.93 -5.40 -6.69
C LYS A 2 -30.16 -4.42 -5.76
N TYR A 3 -29.64 -3.31 -6.29
CA TYR A 3 -28.71 -2.42 -5.57
C TYR A 3 -29.12 -0.93 -5.59
N GLY A 4 -30.35 -0.60 -6.01
CA GLY A 4 -30.85 0.78 -6.10
C GLY A 4 -30.51 1.47 -7.43
N ALA A 5 -31.17 2.59 -7.72
CA ALA A 5 -31.09 3.28 -9.01
C ALA A 5 -29.73 3.97 -9.28
N GLY A 6 -28.90 4.16 -8.25
CA GLY A 6 -27.57 4.78 -8.36
C GLY A 6 -26.38 3.81 -8.33
N ALA A 7 -26.63 2.50 -8.30
CA ALA A 7 -25.55 1.51 -8.26
C ALA A 7 -24.97 1.27 -9.66
N LEU A 8 -23.69 1.60 -9.84
CA LEU A 8 -22.92 1.27 -11.04
C LEU A 8 -22.34 -0.13 -10.88
N VAL A 9 -22.58 -0.98 -11.88
CA VAL A 9 -22.00 -2.33 -11.96
C VAL A 9 -21.03 -2.34 -13.12
N GLU A 10 -19.75 -2.53 -12.82
CA GLU A 10 -18.67 -2.48 -13.79
C GLU A 10 -17.74 -3.68 -13.60
N THR A 11 -17.19 -4.17 -14.71
CA THR A 11 -16.14 -5.18 -14.71
C THR A 11 -14.83 -4.49 -15.01
N VAL A 12 -13.87 -4.60 -14.10
CA VAL A 12 -12.52 -4.06 -14.29
C VAL A 12 -11.57 -5.19 -14.66
N THR A 13 -10.79 -5.01 -15.72
CA THR A 13 -9.76 -5.97 -16.17
C THR A 13 -8.36 -5.41 -15.90
N ASP A 14 -7.37 -6.29 -15.84
CA ASP A 14 -5.95 -5.92 -15.73
C ASP A 14 -5.58 -5.07 -14.50
N LEU A 15 -6.34 -5.25 -13.41
CA LEU A 15 -6.06 -4.59 -12.14
C LEU A 15 -4.75 -5.13 -11.55
N THR A 16 -3.81 -4.23 -11.20
CA THR A 16 -2.56 -4.59 -10.53
C THR A 16 -2.52 -4.05 -9.12
N LEU A 17 -1.82 -4.72 -8.20
CA LEU A 17 -1.69 -4.25 -6.81
C LEU A 17 -0.88 -2.93 -6.73
N ALA A 18 0.06 -2.72 -7.65
CA ALA A 18 0.94 -1.56 -7.63
C ALA A 18 0.24 -0.26 -8.07
N GLN A 19 -0.65 -0.33 -9.06
CA GLN A 19 -1.23 0.86 -9.69
C GLN A 19 -2.69 0.70 -10.09
N GLY A 20 -3.42 -0.24 -9.46
CA GLY A 20 -4.82 -0.53 -9.80
C GLY A 20 -5.73 0.68 -9.58
N VAL A 21 -6.46 1.05 -10.62
CA VAL A 21 -7.48 2.12 -10.61
C VAL A 21 -8.82 1.49 -10.96
N LEU A 22 -9.86 1.78 -10.15
CA LEU A 22 -11.22 1.38 -10.44
C LEU A 22 -11.81 2.31 -11.50
N THR A 23 -12.54 1.77 -12.48
CA THR A 23 -13.04 2.54 -13.65
C THR A 23 -13.88 3.75 -13.26
N SER A 24 -14.90 3.57 -12.42
CA SER A 24 -15.78 4.66 -11.96
C SER A 24 -15.28 5.38 -10.71
N ALA A 25 -14.71 4.66 -9.76
CA ALA A 25 -14.32 5.21 -8.45
C ALA A 25 -12.90 5.76 -8.39
N GLY A 26 -12.09 5.55 -9.42
CA GLY A 26 -10.70 5.99 -9.44
C GLY A 26 -9.81 5.18 -8.51
N ALA A 27 -8.74 5.81 -8.01
CA ALA A 27 -7.78 5.17 -7.13
C ALA A 27 -8.35 5.05 -5.71
N ASP A 28 -8.60 3.82 -5.27
CA ASP A 28 -9.01 3.50 -3.90
C ASP A 28 -8.18 2.34 -3.36
N PRO A 29 -7.13 2.61 -2.55
CA PRO A 29 -6.23 1.59 -2.02
C PRO A 29 -6.96 0.58 -1.13
N THR A 30 -7.97 1.02 -0.38
CA THR A 30 -8.76 0.15 0.51
C THR A 30 -9.57 -0.84 -0.30
N ALA A 31 -10.23 -0.35 -1.35
CA ALA A 31 -11.02 -1.18 -2.24
C ALA A 31 -10.14 -2.13 -3.07
N LEU A 32 -9.00 -1.65 -3.57
CA LEU A 32 -7.99 -2.45 -4.26
C LEU A 32 -7.48 -3.59 -3.36
N GLY A 33 -7.09 -3.29 -2.12
CA GLY A 33 -6.61 -4.29 -1.17
C GLY A 33 -7.67 -5.35 -0.84
N LYS A 34 -8.94 -4.95 -0.66
CA LYS A 34 -10.03 -5.90 -0.45
C LYS A 34 -10.29 -6.78 -1.67
N ALA A 35 -10.23 -6.23 -2.89
CA ALA A 35 -10.41 -7.01 -4.11
C ALA A 35 -9.34 -8.12 -4.23
N PHE A 36 -8.08 -7.80 -3.96
CA PHE A 36 -6.97 -8.76 -3.97
C PHE A 36 -7.02 -9.79 -2.83
N GLY A 37 -7.73 -9.48 -1.74
CA GLY A 37 -7.95 -10.41 -0.63
C GLY A 37 -9.13 -11.39 -0.82
N LEU A 38 -10.00 -11.15 -1.80
CA LEU A 38 -11.15 -12.02 -2.08
C LEU A 38 -10.74 -13.26 -2.88
N LYS A 39 -11.35 -14.39 -2.56
CA LYS A 39 -11.20 -15.61 -3.37
C LYS A 39 -11.93 -15.46 -4.70
N ILE A 40 -11.44 -16.14 -5.74
CA ILE A 40 -12.14 -16.21 -7.04
C ILE A 40 -13.56 -16.73 -6.83
N GLY A 41 -14.55 -16.05 -7.41
CA GLY A 41 -15.98 -16.32 -7.28
C GLY A 41 -16.61 -15.84 -5.97
N GLN A 42 -15.84 -15.24 -5.06
CA GLN A 42 -16.36 -14.71 -3.81
C GLN A 42 -16.84 -13.27 -3.97
N LYS A 43 -18.09 -13.04 -3.57
CA LYS A 43 -18.67 -11.70 -3.43
C LYS A 43 -18.41 -11.15 -2.03
N SER A 44 -17.96 -9.91 -1.94
CA SER A 44 -17.80 -9.22 -0.67
C SER A 44 -19.14 -8.73 -0.11
N LYS A 45 -19.17 -8.53 1.21
CA LYS A 45 -20.19 -7.69 1.85
C LYS A 45 -19.94 -6.23 1.47
N PRO A 46 -20.98 -5.37 1.47
CA PRO A 46 -20.80 -3.93 1.29
C PRO A 46 -19.76 -3.40 2.26
N PHE A 47 -18.81 -2.63 1.75
CA PHE A 47 -17.74 -2.05 2.56
C PHE A 47 -17.44 -0.62 2.15
N LYS A 48 -16.98 0.17 3.11
CA LYS A 48 -16.51 1.54 2.88
C LYS A 48 -15.07 1.51 2.34
N GLY A 49 -14.87 2.03 1.14
CA GLY A 49 -13.58 2.48 0.63
C GLY A 49 -13.43 3.99 0.80
N GLU A 50 -12.30 4.54 0.35
CA GLU A 50 -12.04 5.98 0.37
C GLU A 50 -12.93 6.74 -0.62
N ALA A 51 -13.19 6.15 -1.79
CA ALA A 51 -13.98 6.78 -2.85
C ALA A 51 -15.49 6.51 -2.72
N GLY A 52 -15.93 5.59 -1.86
CA GLY A 52 -17.35 5.26 -1.71
C GLY A 52 -17.64 3.93 -1.02
N VAL A 53 -18.84 3.39 -1.26
CA VAL A 53 -19.25 2.07 -0.76
C VAL A 53 -19.24 1.08 -1.91
N PHE A 54 -18.56 -0.05 -1.71
CA PHE A 54 -18.31 -1.05 -2.76
C PHE A 54 -18.87 -2.41 -2.39
N VAL A 55 -19.31 -3.13 -3.42
CA VAL A 55 -19.53 -4.58 -3.42
C VAL A 55 -18.71 -5.12 -4.58
N MET A 56 -17.85 -6.10 -4.30
CA MET A 56 -16.89 -6.61 -5.27
C MET A 56 -16.99 -8.12 -5.40
N GLU A 57 -16.71 -8.63 -6.59
CA GLU A 57 -16.67 -10.05 -6.88
C GLU A 57 -15.44 -10.33 -7.75
N THR A 58 -14.52 -11.18 -7.26
CA THR A 58 -13.31 -11.51 -8.00
C THR A 58 -13.64 -12.55 -9.07
N THR A 59 -13.66 -12.15 -10.34
CA THR A 59 -14.00 -13.04 -11.46
C THR A 59 -12.83 -13.90 -11.90
N LYS A 60 -11.62 -13.34 -11.91
CA LYS A 60 -10.37 -14.01 -12.29
C LYS A 60 -9.21 -13.41 -11.53
N SER A 61 -8.26 -14.24 -11.11
CA SER A 61 -7.00 -13.80 -10.53
C SER A 61 -5.85 -14.49 -11.26
N THR A 62 -4.94 -13.69 -11.80
CA THR A 62 -3.68 -14.16 -12.40
C THR A 62 -2.57 -14.03 -11.35
N PRO A 63 -2.08 -15.14 -10.77
CA PRO A 63 -0.99 -15.07 -9.82
C PRO A 63 0.26 -14.48 -10.50
N ALA A 64 0.98 -13.65 -9.76
CA ALA A 64 2.26 -13.14 -10.23
C ALA A 64 3.21 -14.32 -10.50
N PRO A 65 4.02 -14.28 -11.57
CA PRO A 65 5.01 -15.31 -11.82
C PRO A 65 5.98 -15.38 -10.64
N ALA A 66 6.40 -16.59 -10.29
CA ALA A 66 7.42 -16.79 -9.26
C ALA A 66 8.70 -16.09 -9.71
N MET A 67 9.12 -15.06 -8.98
CA MET A 67 10.38 -14.39 -9.24
C MET A 67 11.52 -15.35 -8.88
N ALA A 68 12.28 -15.78 -9.89
CA ALA A 68 13.39 -16.71 -9.72
C ALA A 68 14.61 -16.09 -9.01
N ASP A 69 14.81 -14.77 -9.15
CA ASP A 69 15.91 -14.05 -8.52
C ASP A 69 15.43 -12.83 -7.71
N LEU A 70 15.57 -12.94 -6.39
CA LEU A 70 15.26 -11.86 -5.43
C LEU A 70 16.49 -10.99 -5.10
N THR A 71 17.65 -11.27 -5.69
CA THR A 71 18.92 -10.63 -5.35
C THR A 71 18.89 -9.13 -5.62
N MET A 72 18.29 -8.72 -6.73
CA MET A 72 18.13 -7.30 -7.06
C MET A 72 17.31 -6.58 -5.99
N PHE A 73 16.12 -7.08 -5.63
CA PHE A 73 15.26 -6.49 -4.60
C PHE A 73 15.90 -6.49 -3.21
N LYS A 74 16.62 -7.56 -2.85
CA LYS A 74 17.40 -7.65 -1.60
C LYS A 74 18.48 -6.58 -1.56
N ASN A 75 19.23 -6.41 -2.65
CA ASN A 75 20.31 -5.43 -2.72
C ASN A 75 19.76 -4.00 -2.66
N SER A 76 18.68 -3.69 -3.38
CA SER A 76 17.99 -2.39 -3.29
C SER A 76 17.52 -2.11 -1.87
N SER A 77 16.88 -3.07 -1.21
CA SER A 77 16.39 -2.93 0.16
C SER A 77 17.53 -2.73 1.16
N LYS A 78 18.63 -3.48 1.01
CA LYS A 78 19.84 -3.32 1.83
C LYS A 78 20.46 -1.94 1.66
N MET A 79 20.54 -1.43 0.43
CA MET A 79 21.10 -0.10 0.15
C MET A 79 20.27 1.00 0.82
N ILE A 80 18.94 0.94 0.71
CA ILE A 80 18.04 1.88 1.37
C ILE A 80 18.19 1.82 2.90
N ALA A 81 18.27 0.61 3.46
CA ALA A 81 18.46 0.41 4.89
C ALA A 81 19.81 0.97 5.38
N ALA A 82 20.89 0.72 4.64
CA ALA A 82 22.23 1.23 4.96
C ALA A 82 22.28 2.76 4.94
N GLN A 83 21.63 3.40 3.97
CA GLN A 83 21.56 4.86 3.89
C GLN A 83 20.83 5.49 5.09
N ARG A 84 19.80 4.82 5.61
CA ARG A 84 19.09 5.25 6.82
C ARG A 84 19.87 4.96 8.11
N ALA A 85 20.71 3.92 8.13
CA ALA A 85 21.46 3.52 9.31
C ALA A 85 22.38 4.64 9.83
N SER A 86 23.08 5.35 8.94
CA SER A 86 23.97 6.46 9.35
C SER A 86 23.23 7.60 10.05
N TYR A 87 22.00 7.88 9.64
CA TYR A 87 21.14 8.87 10.31
C TYR A 87 20.73 8.38 11.70
N TYR A 88 20.18 7.17 11.80
CA TYR A 88 19.74 6.62 13.09
C TYR A 88 20.88 6.41 14.09
N ILE A 89 22.09 6.07 13.62
CA ILE A 89 23.28 5.99 14.48
C ILE A 89 23.60 7.37 15.06
N ASN A 90 23.56 8.44 14.26
CA ASN A 90 23.81 9.79 14.75
C ASN A 90 22.74 10.25 15.75
N GLU A 91 21.45 9.98 15.47
CA GLU A 91 20.37 10.32 16.40
C GLU A 91 20.52 9.55 17.72
N ALA A 92 20.80 8.25 17.67
CA ALA A 92 21.03 7.43 18.86
C ALA A 92 22.25 7.91 19.68
N ILE A 93 23.33 8.35 19.02
CA ILE A 93 24.49 8.95 19.71
C ILE A 93 24.08 10.26 20.40
N LYS A 94 23.33 11.14 19.72
CA LYS A 94 22.87 12.41 20.32
C LYS A 94 21.97 12.19 21.53
N GLU A 95 21.01 11.27 21.43
CA GLU A 95 20.12 10.92 22.54
C GLU A 95 20.89 10.39 23.76
N ASN A 96 21.88 9.52 23.54
CA ASN A 96 22.69 8.96 24.63
C ASN A 96 23.76 9.92 25.17
N ALA A 97 24.24 10.85 24.35
CA ALA A 97 25.31 11.78 24.73
C ALA A 97 24.86 12.86 25.72
N LYS A 98 23.57 12.95 26.08
CA LYS A 98 23.01 13.95 27.01
C LYS A 98 23.55 15.36 26.72
N VAL A 99 23.55 15.75 25.45
CA VAL A 99 24.21 16.99 25.01
C VAL A 99 23.54 18.19 25.67
N VAL A 100 24.29 18.92 26.50
CA VAL A 100 23.85 20.17 27.12
C VAL A 100 24.28 21.34 26.24
N ASP A 101 23.31 22.00 25.62
CA ASP A 101 23.55 23.17 24.79
C ASP A 101 23.72 24.44 25.65
N ASN A 102 24.93 24.96 25.71
CA ASN A 102 25.25 26.20 26.44
C ASN A 102 25.44 27.41 25.50
N ARG A 103 25.06 27.32 24.22
CA ARG A 103 25.28 28.41 23.24
C ARG A 103 24.55 29.71 23.61
N ALA A 104 23.41 29.61 24.29
CA ALA A 104 22.67 30.76 24.80
C ALA A 104 23.35 31.49 25.98
N LYS A 105 24.42 30.93 26.56
CA LYS A 105 25.20 31.60 27.62
C LYS A 105 26.36 32.44 27.08
N PHE A 106 26.59 32.42 25.77
CA PHE A 106 27.71 33.08 25.09
C PHE A 106 27.32 34.35 24.33
N TYR A 107 26.02 34.68 24.23
CA TYR A 107 25.49 35.88 23.57
C TYR A 107 24.58 36.66 24.51
#